data_AF-A0A661I7C4-F1
#
_entry.id   AF-A0A661I7C4-F1
#
_cell.length_a   1.000
_cell.length_b   1.000
_cell.length_c   1.000
_cell.angle_alpha   90.00
_cell.angle_beta   90.00
_cell.angle_gamma   90.00
#
_symmetry.space_group_name_H-M   'P 1'
#
loop_
_entity.id
_entity.type
_entity.pdbx_description
1 polymer ?
#
loop_
_entity_poly.entity_id
_entity_poly.type
_entity_poly.pdbx_seq_one_letter_code
_entity_poly.pdbx_strand_id
1 'polypeptide(L)'
;LIADYAKLINKARDDFEQKGIELDFNDALFPFVTWIDEGILSANFKEKKQWRKNLLQKKFFNTSNAGFEFYERLVALEKNAFDLRLLYLYCMFLGFRGKYYKDEDKETLNSIFQREKSLVDDSFLEHFPQLAFKGAYAQNPSPKEKKFTSSYKGLWILISISLVVGLVVFLALQAHLNGLLDKYNIF
;
A
#
# COMPACT_ATOMS: atom_id res chain seq x y z
N LEU A 1 -20.54 -4.01 7.16
CA LEU A 1 -19.09 -4.30 7.10
C LEU A 1 -18.33 -3.82 8.34
N ILE A 2 -18.13 -2.50 8.54
CA ILE A 2 -17.34 -1.98 9.69
C ILE A 2 -17.92 -2.43 11.04
N ALA A 3 -19.25 -2.35 11.20
CA ALA A 3 -19.94 -2.81 12.40
C ALA A 3 -19.76 -4.32 12.62
N ASP A 4 -19.64 -5.10 11.55
CA ASP A 4 -19.47 -6.55 11.62
C ASP A 4 -18.05 -6.90 12.07
N TYR A 5 -17.02 -6.23 11.54
CA TYR A 5 -15.65 -6.36 12.04
C TYR A 5 -15.51 -5.93 13.49
N ALA A 6 -16.14 -4.81 13.89
CA ALA A 6 -16.11 -4.39 15.29
C ALA A 6 -16.78 -5.40 16.23
N LYS A 7 -17.89 -6.02 15.81
CA LYS A 7 -18.54 -7.11 16.56
C LYS A 7 -17.64 -8.34 16.67
N LEU A 8 -17.00 -8.74 15.57
CA LEU A 8 -16.08 -9.87 15.55
C LEU A 8 -14.86 -9.64 16.47
N ILE A 9 -14.29 -8.43 16.45
CA ILE A 9 -13.16 -8.07 17.32
C ILE A 9 -13.58 -8.09 18.79
N ASN A 10 -14.75 -7.53 19.13
CA ASN A 10 -15.25 -7.57 20.50
C ASN A 10 -15.51 -9.01 20.97
N LYS A 11 -16.12 -9.85 20.13
CA LYS A 11 -16.29 -11.27 20.44
C LYS A 11 -14.93 -11.97 20.64
N ALA A 12 -13.97 -11.69 19.77
CA ALA A 12 -12.62 -12.26 19.90
C ALA A 12 -11.96 -11.83 21.22
N ARG A 13 -12.20 -10.61 21.69
CA ARG A 13 -11.75 -10.14 23.00
C ARG A 13 -12.36 -10.95 24.13
N ASP A 14 -13.68 -11.11 24.13
CA ASP A 14 -14.39 -11.88 25.15
C ASP A 14 -13.88 -13.33 25.21
N ASP A 15 -13.65 -13.96 24.05
CA ASP A 15 -13.11 -15.31 23.94
C ASP A 15 -11.64 -15.37 24.43
N PHE A 16 -10.86 -14.31 24.22
CA PHE A 16 -9.46 -14.22 24.63
C PHE A 16 -9.34 -14.09 26.16
N GLU A 17 -10.19 -13.26 26.77
CA GLU A 17 -10.29 -13.08 28.22
C GLU A 17 -10.74 -14.38 28.91
N GLN A 18 -11.74 -15.08 28.36
CA GLN A 18 -12.21 -16.36 28.90
C GLN A 18 -11.14 -17.46 28.90
N LYS A 19 -10.26 -17.46 27.90
CA LYS A 19 -9.20 -18.46 27.77
C LYS A 19 -7.98 -18.18 28.66
N GLY A 20 -7.93 -17.01 29.29
CA GLY A 20 -6.82 -16.63 30.18
C GLY A 20 -5.46 -16.59 29.47
N ILE A 21 -5.44 -16.15 28.21
CA ILE A 21 -4.21 -16.05 27.43
C ILE A 21 -3.35 -14.90 28.02
N GLU A 22 -2.07 -15.16 28.28
CA GLU A 22 -1.16 -14.20 28.92
C GLU A 22 -0.73 -13.03 28.02
N LEU A 23 -0.83 -13.19 26.70
CA LEU A 23 -0.49 -12.14 25.72
C LEU A 23 -1.50 -10.98 25.79
N ASP A 24 -1.04 -9.72 25.69
CA ASP A 24 -1.97 -8.58 25.61
C ASP A 24 -2.82 -8.64 24.33
N PHE A 25 -4.15 -8.56 24.48
CA PHE A 25 -5.08 -8.66 23.36
C PHE A 25 -4.89 -7.54 22.33
N ASN A 26 -4.58 -6.31 22.76
CA ASN A 26 -4.40 -5.18 21.85
C ASN A 26 -3.10 -5.32 21.06
N ASP A 27 -2.04 -5.85 21.67
CA ASP A 27 -0.81 -6.18 20.96
C ASP A 27 -1.05 -7.27 19.91
N ALA A 28 -1.80 -8.32 20.27
CA ALA A 28 -2.20 -9.36 19.33
C ALA A 28 -3.09 -8.84 18.19
N LEU A 29 -4.01 -7.91 18.49
CA LEU A 29 -4.98 -7.37 17.55
C LEU A 29 -4.36 -6.40 16.54
N PHE A 30 -3.36 -5.62 16.95
CA PHE A 30 -2.75 -4.56 16.15
C PHE A 30 -2.32 -5.00 14.74
N PRO A 31 -1.53 -6.08 14.55
CA PRO A 31 -1.10 -6.51 13.22
C PRO A 31 -2.28 -6.86 12.31
N PHE A 32 -3.32 -7.53 12.84
CA PHE A 32 -4.51 -7.89 12.06
C PHE A 32 -5.33 -6.68 11.65
N VAL A 33 -5.58 -5.75 12.56
CA VAL A 33 -6.32 -4.51 12.27
C VAL A 33 -5.63 -3.73 11.15
N THR A 34 -4.30 -3.65 11.21
CA THR A 34 -3.48 -2.95 10.22
C THR A 34 -3.55 -3.66 8.86
N TRP A 35 -3.46 -5.00 8.83
CA TRP A 35 -3.58 -5.80 7.61
C TRP A 35 -4.98 -5.72 6.99
N ILE A 36 -6.05 -5.79 7.79
CA ILE A 36 -7.43 -5.66 7.31
C ILE A 36 -7.66 -4.30 6.66
N ASP A 37 -7.22 -3.22 7.32
CA ASP A 37 -7.34 -1.87 6.78
C ASP A 37 -6.58 -1.74 5.45
N GLU A 38 -5.34 -2.23 5.36
CA GLU A 38 -4.59 -2.23 4.11
C GLU A 38 -5.28 -3.04 3.00
N GLY A 39 -5.75 -4.24 3.30
CA GLY A 39 -6.42 -5.11 2.33
C GLY A 39 -7.69 -4.47 1.76
N ILE A 40 -8.54 -3.91 2.62
CA ILE A 40 -9.77 -3.23 2.18
C ILE A 40 -9.46 -1.94 1.42
N LEU A 41 -8.45 -1.18 1.86
CA LEU A 41 -8.02 0.02 1.15
C LEU A 41 -7.33 -0.29 -0.17
N SER A 42 -6.72 -1.46 -0.34
CA SER A 42 -6.07 -1.86 -1.59
C SER A 42 -7.07 -2.46 -2.58
N ALA A 43 -8.15 -3.07 -2.09
CA ALA A 43 -9.22 -3.60 -2.93
C ALA A 43 -9.96 -2.48 -3.71
N ASN A 44 -10.41 -2.81 -4.93
CA ASN A 44 -11.28 -1.95 -5.73
C ASN A 44 -12.73 -2.04 -5.25
N PHE A 45 -12.95 -1.70 -3.98
CA PHE A 45 -14.20 -1.88 -3.26
C PHE A 45 -15.07 -0.61 -3.29
N LYS A 46 -16.39 -0.76 -3.51
CA LYS A 46 -17.35 0.36 -3.66
C LYS A 46 -17.38 1.27 -2.42
N GLU A 47 -17.20 0.72 -1.22
CA GLU A 47 -17.30 1.48 0.04
C GLU A 47 -15.95 1.96 0.58
N LYS A 48 -14.87 1.90 -0.21
CA LYS A 48 -13.52 2.33 0.20
C LYS A 48 -13.48 3.74 0.81
N LYS A 49 -14.32 4.67 0.31
CA LYS A 49 -14.44 6.03 0.88
C LYS A 49 -15.03 6.04 2.29
N GLN A 50 -16.03 5.19 2.55
CA GLN A 50 -16.63 5.07 3.88
C GLN A 50 -15.68 4.36 4.85
N TRP A 51 -14.94 3.35 4.37
CA TRP A 51 -13.90 2.67 5.14
C TRP A 51 -12.78 3.64 5.57
N ARG A 52 -12.28 4.50 4.66
CA ARG A 52 -11.28 5.53 5.00
C ARG A 52 -11.69 6.46 6.14
N LYS A 53 -12.98 6.73 6.31
CA LYS A 53 -13.49 7.57 7.40
C LYS A 53 -13.57 6.83 8.74
N ASN A 54 -13.53 5.50 8.72
CA ASN A 54 -13.81 4.63 9.86
C ASN A 54 -12.78 3.48 9.95
N LEU A 55 -11.50 3.80 9.72
CA LEU A 55 -10.43 2.81 9.76
C LEU A 55 -10.36 2.13 11.13
N LEU A 56 -10.15 0.83 11.13
CA LEU A 56 -10.04 0.05 12.36
C LEU A 56 -8.82 0.51 13.18
N GLN A 57 -7.69 0.80 12.53
CA GLN A 57 -6.48 1.34 13.17
C GLN A 57 -6.76 2.66 13.91
N LYS A 58 -7.66 3.50 13.34
CA LYS A 58 -8.04 4.77 13.99
C LYS A 58 -9.01 4.53 15.13
N LYS A 59 -9.94 3.58 14.98
CA LYS A 59 -10.94 3.25 16.00
C LYS A 59 -10.35 2.57 17.23
N PHE A 60 -9.45 1.61 17.03
CA PHE A 60 -8.92 0.78 18.13
C PHE A 60 -7.60 1.28 18.70
N PHE A 61 -6.76 1.95 17.88
CA PHE A 61 -5.42 2.37 18.28
C PHE A 61 -5.17 3.88 18.10
N ASN A 62 -6.19 4.64 17.68
CA ASN A 62 -6.12 6.08 17.41
C ASN A 62 -4.99 6.51 16.44
N THR A 63 -4.44 5.57 15.67
CA THR A 63 -3.32 5.83 14.76
C THR A 63 -3.83 6.02 13.32
N SER A 64 -3.12 6.84 12.54
CA SER A 64 -3.28 6.92 11.09
C SER A 64 -2.03 6.42 10.35
N ASN A 65 -1.01 5.95 11.07
CA ASN A 65 0.29 5.57 10.55
C ASN A 65 0.62 4.09 10.81
N ALA A 66 -0.41 3.25 10.93
CA ALA A 66 -0.21 1.86 11.34
C ALA A 66 0.69 1.05 10.39
N GLY A 67 0.73 1.41 9.10
CA GLY A 67 1.65 0.81 8.12
C GLY A 67 3.14 1.01 8.44
N PHE A 68 3.49 2.08 9.15
CA PHE A 68 4.85 2.30 9.66
C PHE A 68 5.02 1.66 11.04
N GLU A 69 4.07 1.92 11.93
CA GLU A 69 4.07 1.46 13.32
C GLU A 69 4.09 -0.07 13.42
N PHE A 70 3.54 -0.79 12.44
CA PHE A 70 3.64 -2.24 12.33
C PHE A 70 5.10 -2.71 12.42
N TYR A 71 5.99 -2.11 11.65
CA TYR A 71 7.40 -2.52 11.65
C TYR A 71 8.17 -1.97 12.85
N GLU A 72 7.76 -0.83 13.39
CA GLU A 72 8.35 -0.30 14.63
C GLU A 72 8.04 -1.23 15.81
N ARG A 73 6.78 -1.66 15.96
CA ARG A 73 6.36 -2.63 16.97
C ARG A 73 7.02 -3.99 16.77
N LEU A 74 7.11 -4.47 15.52
CA LEU A 74 7.79 -5.74 15.20
C LEU A 74 9.26 -5.75 15.63
N VAL A 75 9.99 -4.67 15.36
CA VAL A 75 11.41 -4.53 15.74
C VAL A 75 11.57 -4.34 17.25
N ALA A 76 10.57 -3.76 17.93
CA ALA A 76 10.58 -3.56 19.37
C ALA A 76 10.23 -4.84 20.17
N LEU A 77 9.80 -5.93 19.51
CA LEU A 77 9.46 -7.17 20.20
C LEU A 77 10.69 -7.79 20.90
N GLU A 78 10.46 -8.30 22.11
CA GLU A 78 11.45 -9.09 22.82
C GLU A 78 11.81 -10.36 22.03
N LYS A 79 13.01 -10.91 22.26
CA LYS A 79 13.50 -12.07 21.49
C LYS A 79 12.60 -13.30 21.65
N ASN A 80 12.05 -13.50 22.85
CA ASN A 80 11.18 -14.61 23.26
C ASN A 80 9.69 -14.35 23.01
N ALA A 81 9.29 -13.21 22.45
CA ALA A 81 7.89 -12.91 22.12
C ALA A 81 7.43 -13.66 20.86
N PHE A 82 7.55 -14.99 20.85
CA PHE A 82 7.33 -15.84 19.68
C PHE A 82 5.88 -15.77 19.18
N ASP A 83 4.90 -15.86 20.08
CA ASP A 83 3.48 -15.77 19.74
C ASP A 83 3.16 -14.49 18.99
N LEU A 84 3.56 -13.35 19.57
CA LEU A 84 3.30 -12.04 18.98
C LEU A 84 4.05 -11.89 17.65
N ARG A 85 5.33 -12.27 17.59
CA ARG A 85 6.11 -12.26 16.35
C ARG A 85 5.44 -13.10 15.25
N LEU A 86 4.83 -14.23 15.60
CA LEU A 86 4.12 -15.09 14.66
C LEU A 86 2.90 -14.40 14.04
N LEU A 87 2.15 -13.60 14.81
CA LEU A 87 1.00 -12.83 14.30
C LEU A 87 1.43 -11.79 13.25
N TYR A 88 2.56 -11.11 13.50
CA TYR A 88 3.15 -10.18 12.54
C TYR A 88 3.61 -10.90 11.27
N LEU A 89 4.34 -12.01 11.42
CA LEU A 89 4.77 -12.84 10.29
C LEU A 89 3.58 -13.36 9.48
N TYR A 90 2.48 -13.72 10.14
CA TYR A 90 1.26 -14.17 9.47
C TYR A 90 0.65 -13.05 8.61
N CYS A 91 0.59 -11.81 9.11
CA CYS A 91 0.11 -10.68 8.34
C CYS A 91 1.02 -10.38 7.13
N MET A 92 2.34 -10.38 7.32
CA MET A 92 3.31 -10.21 6.23
C MET A 92 3.15 -11.31 5.17
N PHE A 93 2.95 -12.55 5.62
CA PHE A 93 2.75 -13.72 4.77
C PHE A 93 1.48 -13.58 3.90
N LEU A 94 0.41 -13.04 4.48
CA LEU A 94 -0.84 -12.74 3.78
C LEU A 94 -0.75 -11.52 2.84
N GLY A 95 0.46 -10.97 2.65
CA GLY A 95 0.73 -9.91 1.70
C GLY A 95 0.70 -8.50 2.28
N PHE A 96 0.71 -8.35 3.61
CA PHE A 96 0.87 -7.03 4.22
C PHE A 96 2.19 -6.38 3.82
N ARG A 97 2.13 -5.14 3.37
CA ARG A 97 3.31 -4.35 2.94
C ARG A 97 3.56 -3.16 3.86
N GLY A 98 2.51 -2.47 4.33
CA GLY A 98 2.63 -1.26 5.13
C GLY A 98 3.48 -0.20 4.44
N LYS A 99 4.49 0.34 5.15
CA LYS A 99 5.41 1.35 4.60
C LYS A 99 6.22 0.87 3.38
N TYR A 100 6.35 -0.43 3.16
CA TYR A 100 7.11 -1.05 2.07
C TYR A 100 6.22 -1.39 0.86
N TYR A 101 5.37 -0.46 0.43
CA TYR A 101 4.37 -0.73 -0.61
C TYR A 101 4.96 -0.72 -2.04
N LYS A 102 6.14 -0.14 -2.25
CA LYS A 102 6.76 -0.01 -3.58
C LYS A 102 7.35 -1.34 -4.05
N ASP A 103 7.44 -1.52 -5.37
CA ASP A 103 8.03 -2.74 -5.93
C ASP A 103 9.53 -2.90 -5.60
N GLU A 104 10.26 -1.79 -5.47
CA GLU A 104 11.67 -1.74 -5.06
C GLU A 104 11.88 -2.26 -3.62
N ASP A 105 10.86 -2.17 -2.77
CA ASP A 105 10.96 -2.56 -1.36
C ASP A 105 10.78 -4.08 -1.15
N LYS A 106 10.47 -4.86 -2.19
CA LYS A 106 10.19 -6.30 -2.08
C LYS A 106 11.33 -7.10 -1.45
N GLU A 107 12.57 -6.81 -1.84
CA GLU A 107 13.75 -7.47 -1.28
C GLU A 107 13.92 -7.12 0.21
N THR A 108 13.67 -5.87 0.58
CA THR A 108 13.70 -5.42 1.97
C THR A 108 12.60 -6.08 2.80
N LEU A 109 11.38 -6.20 2.25
CA LEU A 109 10.28 -6.88 2.93
C LEU A 109 10.60 -8.36 3.16
N ASN A 110 11.18 -9.04 2.16
CA ASN A 110 11.60 -10.43 2.29
C ASN A 110 12.74 -10.58 3.30
N SER A 111 13.74 -9.69 3.32
CA SER A 111 14.83 -9.77 4.29
C SER A 111 14.35 -9.56 5.73
N ILE A 112 13.39 -8.65 5.96
CA ILE A 112 12.71 -8.50 7.25
C ILE A 112 11.99 -9.79 7.63
N PHE A 113 11.18 -10.34 6.71
CA PHE A 113 10.45 -11.57 6.96
C PHE A 113 11.37 -12.73 7.35
N GLN A 114 12.46 -12.96 6.61
CA GLN A 114 13.41 -14.05 6.91
C GLN A 114 14.12 -13.83 8.25
N ARG A 115 14.56 -12.59 8.53
CA ARG A 115 15.20 -12.26 9.80
C ARG A 115 14.27 -12.54 10.97
N GLU A 116 13.06 -12.00 10.96
CA GLU A 116 12.11 -12.21 12.05
C GLU A 116 11.71 -13.68 12.17
N LYS A 117 11.52 -14.39 11.05
CA LYS A 117 11.25 -15.83 11.06
C LYS A 117 12.36 -16.63 11.76
N SER A 118 13.64 -16.29 11.52
CA SER A 118 14.77 -16.98 12.17
C SER A 118 14.86 -16.76 13.68
N LEU A 119 14.12 -15.78 14.22
CA LEU A 119 14.03 -15.51 15.65
C LEU A 119 12.84 -16.23 16.31
N VAL A 120 12.09 -17.04 15.57
CA VAL A 120 10.98 -17.85 16.11
C VAL A 120 11.47 -19.29 16.25
N ASP A 121 11.19 -19.91 17.40
CA ASP A 121 11.53 -21.31 17.64
C ASP A 121 10.78 -22.25 16.69
N ASP A 122 11.43 -23.35 16.30
CA ASP A 122 10.93 -24.29 15.29
C ASP A 122 9.57 -24.91 15.72
N SER A 123 9.35 -25.10 17.02
CA SER A 123 8.09 -25.62 17.58
C SER A 123 6.89 -24.71 17.27
N PHE A 124 7.08 -23.39 17.25
CA PHE A 124 6.04 -22.43 16.88
C PHE A 124 5.83 -22.41 15.35
N LEU A 125 6.89 -22.67 14.58
CA LEU A 125 6.82 -22.73 13.12
C LEU A 125 6.09 -23.98 12.62
N GLU A 126 6.02 -25.07 13.39
CA GLU A 126 5.22 -26.25 13.03
C GLU A 126 3.74 -25.92 12.82
N HIS A 127 3.22 -24.98 13.61
CA HIS A 127 1.83 -24.51 13.57
C HIS A 127 1.61 -23.40 12.54
N PHE A 128 2.67 -22.78 12.03
CA PHE A 128 2.56 -21.82 10.94
C PHE A 128 2.19 -22.56 9.65
N PRO A 129 1.29 -22.03 8.79
CA PRO A 129 0.81 -22.75 7.61
C PRO A 129 1.95 -23.20 6.68
N GLN A 130 2.38 -24.46 6.82
CA GLN A 130 3.51 -25.03 6.09
C GLN A 130 3.19 -25.18 4.58
N LEU A 131 1.92 -25.35 4.20
CA LEU A 131 1.50 -25.57 2.81
C LEU A 131 1.62 -24.32 1.91
N ALA A 132 1.75 -23.13 2.48
CA ALA A 132 1.73 -21.89 1.72
C ALA A 132 3.16 -21.31 1.49
N PHE A 133 4.19 -22.00 2.00
CA PHE A 133 5.60 -21.59 1.95
C PHE A 133 6.28 -21.69 0.58
N LYS A 134 5.73 -22.41 -0.40
CA LYS A 134 6.39 -22.58 -1.72
C LYS A 134 6.01 -21.51 -2.76
N GLY A 135 5.06 -20.62 -2.46
CA GLY A 135 4.42 -19.77 -3.48
C GLY A 135 4.15 -18.31 -3.10
N ALA A 136 4.01 -17.95 -1.82
CA ALA A 136 3.50 -16.62 -1.47
C ALA A 136 4.45 -15.45 -1.80
N TYR A 137 5.77 -15.68 -1.71
CA TYR A 137 6.80 -14.75 -2.21
C TYR A 137 7.39 -15.16 -3.56
N ALA A 138 7.16 -16.41 -4.00
CA ALA A 138 7.68 -16.87 -5.29
C ALA A 138 6.77 -16.45 -6.46
N GLN A 139 5.44 -16.48 -6.32
CA GLN A 139 4.50 -16.23 -7.42
C GLN A 139 3.09 -15.85 -6.95
N ASN A 140 2.93 -14.82 -6.13
CA ASN A 140 1.68 -14.07 -6.19
C ASN A 140 1.80 -13.09 -7.36
N PRO A 141 1.04 -13.24 -8.47
CA PRO A 141 0.87 -12.11 -9.37
C PRO A 141 0.31 -11.01 -8.48
N SER A 142 1.04 -9.90 -8.38
CA SER A 142 0.52 -8.68 -7.81
C SER A 142 -0.92 -8.54 -8.30
N PRO A 143 -1.92 -8.27 -7.43
CA PRO A 143 -3.20 -7.82 -7.92
C PRO A 143 -2.84 -6.73 -8.89
N LYS A 144 -3.13 -6.92 -10.19
CA LYS A 144 -2.68 -6.00 -11.24
C LYS A 144 -3.17 -4.64 -10.80
N GLU A 145 -2.30 -3.87 -10.14
CA GLU A 145 -2.58 -2.51 -9.81
C GLU A 145 -2.81 -1.92 -11.18
N LYS A 146 -4.04 -1.48 -11.41
CA LYS A 146 -4.31 -0.68 -12.59
C LYS A 146 -3.36 0.47 -12.44
N LYS A 147 -2.25 0.41 -13.19
CA LYS A 147 -1.30 1.50 -13.31
C LYS A 147 -2.17 2.73 -13.43
N PHE A 148 -2.07 3.62 -12.46
CA PHE A 148 -2.66 4.94 -12.60
C PHE A 148 -1.81 5.61 -13.69
N THR A 149 -2.06 5.22 -14.95
CA THR A 149 -1.56 5.91 -16.10
C THR A 149 -2.36 7.19 -16.08
N SER A 150 -1.85 8.19 -15.36
CA SER A 150 -2.26 9.57 -15.56
C SER A 150 -2.23 9.78 -17.07
N SER A 151 -3.41 9.92 -17.68
CA SER A 151 -3.53 10.00 -19.14
C SER A 151 -3.14 11.41 -19.57
N TYR A 152 -1.85 11.74 -19.42
CA TYR A 152 -1.25 12.98 -19.91
C TYR A 152 -1.17 13.03 -21.44
N LYS A 153 -1.64 11.98 -22.15
CA LYS A 153 -1.75 11.96 -23.62
C LYS A 153 -2.59 13.11 -24.16
N GLY A 154 -3.66 13.51 -23.45
CA GLY A 154 -4.46 14.69 -23.83
C GLY A 154 -3.71 16.02 -23.68
N LEU A 155 -2.80 16.11 -22.70
CA LEU A 155 -2.00 17.32 -22.45
C LEU A 155 -0.96 17.55 -23.56
N TRP A 156 -0.31 16.49 -24.05
CA TRP A 156 0.65 16.59 -25.17
C TRP A 156 0.00 16.96 -26.49
N ILE A 157 -1.25 16.54 -26.74
CA ILE A 157 -1.99 16.92 -27.95
C ILE A 157 -2.24 18.43 -27.95
N LEU A 158 -2.68 19.01 -26.83
CA LEU A 158 -2.93 20.45 -26.73
C LEU A 158 -1.65 21.28 -26.92
N ILE A 159 -0.52 20.84 -26.36
CA ILE A 159 0.78 21.49 -26.56
C ILE A 159 1.20 21.43 -28.03
N SER A 160 1.03 20.28 -28.69
CA SER A 160 1.39 20.13 -30.11
C SER A 160 0.55 21.02 -31.03
N ILE A 161 -0.77 21.15 -30.77
CA ILE A 161 -1.67 22.02 -31.52
C ILE A 161 -1.26 23.49 -31.34
N SER A 162 -0.97 23.91 -30.10
CA SER A 162 -0.56 25.28 -29.81
C SER A 162 0.75 25.67 -30.54
N LEU A 163 1.72 24.74 -30.62
CA LEU A 163 2.97 24.98 -31.34
C LEU A 163 2.76 25.10 -32.85
N VAL A 164 1.91 24.26 -33.44
CA VAL A 164 1.60 24.30 -34.88
C VAL A 164 0.89 25.60 -35.25
N VAL A 165 -0.10 26.03 -34.45
CA VAL A 165 -0.78 27.31 -34.68
C VAL A 165 0.19 28.48 -34.58
N GLY A 166 1.07 28.48 -33.57
CA GLY A 166 2.12 29.49 -33.42
C GLY A 166 3.05 29.55 -34.64
N LEU A 167 3.47 28.40 -35.16
CA LEU A 167 4.33 28.33 -36.34
C LEU A 167 3.65 28.87 -37.61
N VAL A 168 2.37 28.54 -37.83
CA VAL A 168 1.60 29.04 -38.98
C VAL A 168 1.46 30.56 -38.92
N VAL A 169 1.14 31.12 -37.74
CA VAL A 169 1.06 32.57 -37.55
C VAL A 169 2.41 33.24 -37.80
N PHE A 170 3.50 32.66 -37.30
CA PHE A 170 4.85 33.17 -37.52
C PHE A 170 5.22 33.23 -39.01
N LEU A 171 4.95 32.16 -39.76
CA LEU A 171 5.22 32.12 -41.21
C LEU A 171 4.35 33.12 -41.98
N ALA A 172 3.08 33.28 -41.59
CA ALA A 172 2.18 34.27 -42.20
C ALA A 172 2.68 35.71 -41.97
N LEU A 173 3.15 36.01 -40.75
CA LEU A 173 3.75 37.31 -40.44
C LEU A 173 5.04 37.52 -41.23
N GLN A 174 5.89 36.51 -41.35
CA GLN A 174 7.13 36.61 -42.14
C GLN A 174 6.83 36.85 -43.62
N ALA A 175 5.86 36.14 -44.19
CA ALA A 175 5.43 36.34 -45.57
C ALA A 175 4.83 37.74 -45.78
N HIS A 176 4.04 38.23 -44.82
CA HIS A 176 3.47 39.57 -44.87
C HIS A 176 4.54 40.65 -44.75
N LEU A 177 5.50 40.50 -43.84
CA LEU A 177 6.64 41.41 -43.69
C LEU A 177 7.50 41.42 -44.95
N ASN A 178 7.81 40.27 -45.53
CA ASN A 178 8.56 40.19 -46.80
C ASN A 178 7.80 40.87 -47.94
N GLY A 179 6.48 40.65 -48.04
CA GLY A 179 5.66 41.34 -49.05
C GLY A 179 5.57 42.85 -48.84
N LEU A 180 5.64 43.32 -47.59
CA LEU A 180 5.76 44.76 -47.28
C LEU A 180 7.15 45.29 -47.63
N LEU A 181 8.21 44.54 -47.35
CA LEU A 181 9.58 44.92 -47.71
C LEU A 181 9.74 45.03 -49.24
N ASP A 182 9.20 44.09 -50.00
CA ASP A 182 9.19 44.13 -51.47
C ASP A 182 8.34 45.30 -52.00
N LYS A 183 7.21 45.59 -51.36
CA LYS A 183 6.31 46.69 -51.76
C LYS A 183 6.89 48.09 -51.46
N TYR A 184 7.71 48.21 -50.42
CA TYR A 184 8.34 49.46 -50.01
C TYR A 184 9.80 49.61 -50.47
N ASN A 185 10.31 48.66 -51.26
CA ASN A 185 11.62 48.66 -51.94
C ASN A 185 12.76 49.30 -51.15
N ILE A 186 12.99 48.81 -49.93
CA ILE A 186 14.27 49.02 -49.25
C ILE A 186 15.22 47.93 -49.77
N PHE A 187 15.62 48.14 -51.03
CA PHE A 187 16.70 47.62 -51.88
C PHE A 187 16.19 47.45 -53.31
#